data_AF-F4L5Z5-F1
#
_entry.id   AF-F4L5Z5-F1
#
_cell.length_a   1.000
_cell.length_b   1.000
_cell.length_c   1.000
_cell.angle_alpha   90.00
_cell.angle_beta   90.00
_cell.angle_gamma   90.00
#
_symmetry.space_group_name_H-M   'P 1'
#
loop_
_entity.id
_entity.type
_entity.pdbx_description
1 polymer ?
#
loop_
_entity_poly.entity_id
_entity_poly.type
_entity_poly.pdbx_seq_one_letter_code
_entity_poly.pdbx_strand_id
1 'polypeptide(L)'
;MKRDLNSIVNDYIIKSDYRALIVETEEIIKENPKSIIELIDLLNNQEVEFEWKRNQIRERFLYYLSLLEDDTQIKVTYEVARRYLEQIDIKELADKLCFFVSQDKLLNQIIKTKSEKRLEQFNRLLINELLLRGKSFSEDEKKIIIDSFSDFDFNWMGLELEKIEMGLPLRSYIQGGGGSSGIIFGLQSEEKFPYSFSDFSSIVLNKNTNTELNVLASMIAKEYIRLVEFGDFECFEEDIHDLEAEIICQLNYAENLSEDLKITFRGINARDVYKYLFNMALFGGAYERGEYGATSRINSWKVISGLIQKNYFESNKTDILKGMNEFVWTEFNCENNWFANEWIDLGIIGINHLEKKYAVIVISDTD
;
A
#
# COMPACT_ATOMS: atom_id res chain seq x y z
N MET A 1 -6.52 -26.50 35.89
CA MET A 1 -7.57 -25.49 36.20
C MET A 1 -7.34 -24.34 35.26
N LYS A 2 -8.27 -24.03 34.36
CA LYS A 2 -8.08 -22.91 33.42
C LYS A 2 -8.02 -21.61 34.22
N ARG A 3 -7.06 -20.74 33.91
CA ARG A 3 -7.02 -19.40 34.50
C ARG A 3 -8.19 -18.58 33.97
N ASP A 4 -8.64 -17.66 34.80
CA ASP A 4 -9.58 -16.63 34.39
C ASP A 4 -8.93 -15.67 33.38
N LEU A 5 -9.71 -15.19 32.41
CA LEU A 5 -9.23 -14.31 31.32
C LEU A 5 -8.63 -13.01 31.85
N ASN A 6 -9.11 -12.48 32.96
CA ASN A 6 -8.54 -11.28 33.56
C ASN A 6 -7.11 -11.52 34.05
N SER A 7 -6.84 -12.71 34.61
CA SER A 7 -5.46 -13.11 34.97
C SER A 7 -4.57 -13.24 33.74
N ILE A 8 -5.10 -13.66 32.59
CA ILE A 8 -4.35 -13.79 31.34
C ILE A 8 -3.97 -12.41 30.82
N VAL A 9 -4.93 -11.48 30.75
CA VAL A 9 -4.66 -10.09 30.32
C VAL A 9 -3.62 -9.42 31.22
N ASN A 10 -3.75 -9.55 32.54
CA ASN A 10 -2.77 -9.02 33.49
C ASN A 10 -1.38 -9.62 33.28
N ASP A 11 -1.29 -10.92 33.00
CA ASP A 11 -0.01 -11.57 32.71
C ASP A 11 0.58 -11.08 31.37
N TYR A 12 -0.22 -10.81 30.33
CA TYR A 12 0.27 -10.17 29.09
C TYR A 12 0.80 -8.76 29.36
N ILE A 13 0.09 -7.98 30.19
CA ILE A 13 0.51 -6.62 30.57
C ILE A 13 1.81 -6.65 31.37
N ILE A 14 1.97 -7.56 32.33
CA ILE A 14 3.12 -7.57 33.22
C ILE A 14 4.34 -8.25 32.59
N LYS A 15 4.13 -9.41 31.96
CA LYS A 15 5.22 -10.34 31.65
C LYS A 15 5.71 -10.31 30.20
N SER A 16 4.90 -9.83 29.25
CA SER A 16 5.19 -9.74 27.79
C SER A 16 5.80 -11.02 27.16
N ASP A 17 5.13 -11.63 26.17
CA ASP A 17 5.66 -12.76 25.37
C ASP A 17 6.10 -14.03 26.13
N TYR A 18 5.37 -14.39 27.19
CA TYR A 18 5.57 -15.68 27.86
C TYR A 18 4.99 -16.83 27.03
N ARG A 19 5.84 -17.71 26.47
CA ARG A 19 5.42 -18.84 25.60
C ARG A 19 4.30 -19.70 26.20
N ALA A 20 4.32 -19.98 27.50
CA ALA A 20 3.27 -20.79 28.11
C ALA A 20 1.92 -20.06 28.13
N LEU A 21 1.93 -18.72 28.27
CA LEU A 21 0.72 -17.90 28.21
C LEU A 21 0.10 -17.94 26.81
N ILE A 22 0.93 -17.94 25.76
CA ILE A 22 0.47 -18.06 24.38
C ILE A 22 -0.26 -19.39 24.17
N VAL A 23 0.37 -20.51 24.54
CA VAL A 23 -0.23 -21.85 24.41
C VAL A 23 -1.53 -21.97 25.22
N GLU A 24 -1.54 -21.47 26.46
CA GLU A 24 -2.74 -21.45 27.30
C GLU A 24 -3.87 -20.62 26.66
N THR A 25 -3.53 -19.46 26.09
CA THR A 25 -4.50 -18.59 25.41
C THR A 25 -5.07 -19.28 24.17
N GLU A 26 -4.24 -19.95 23.37
CA GLU A 26 -4.68 -20.72 22.20
C GLU A 26 -5.65 -21.84 22.57
N GLU A 27 -5.38 -22.60 23.64
CA GLU A 27 -6.27 -23.66 24.12
C GLU A 27 -7.64 -23.10 24.54
N ILE A 28 -7.65 -21.97 25.24
CA ILE A 28 -8.89 -21.30 25.64
C ILE A 28 -9.69 -20.84 24.42
N ILE A 29 -9.02 -20.24 23.43
CA ILE A 29 -9.68 -19.75 22.21
C ILE A 29 -10.20 -20.90 21.35
N LYS A 30 -9.47 -22.01 21.26
CA LYS A 30 -9.94 -23.22 20.56
C LYS A 30 -11.24 -23.76 21.15
N GLU A 31 -11.38 -23.70 22.47
CA GLU A 31 -12.61 -24.13 23.15
C GLU A 31 -13.73 -23.09 23.11
N ASN A 32 -13.39 -21.81 23.25
CA ASN A 32 -14.32 -20.69 23.19
C ASN A 32 -13.75 -19.55 22.32
N PRO A 33 -14.02 -19.55 21.01
CA PRO A 33 -13.54 -18.52 20.10
C PRO A 33 -13.98 -17.10 20.47
N LYS A 34 -15.10 -16.95 21.20
CA LYS A 34 -15.56 -15.64 21.69
C LYS A 34 -14.66 -15.05 22.76
N SER A 35 -13.81 -15.84 23.39
CA SER A 35 -12.83 -15.34 24.35
C SER A 35 -11.86 -14.33 23.73
N ILE A 36 -11.68 -14.29 22.40
CA ILE A 36 -10.94 -13.20 21.73
C ILE A 36 -11.58 -11.84 22.02
N ILE A 37 -12.91 -11.74 21.93
CA ILE A 37 -13.66 -10.50 22.17
C ILE A 37 -13.58 -10.12 23.65
N GLU A 38 -13.78 -11.11 24.54
CA GLU A 38 -13.69 -10.90 25.99
C GLU A 38 -12.28 -10.43 26.40
N LEU A 39 -11.22 -10.98 25.81
CA LEU A 39 -9.85 -10.55 26.03
C LEU A 39 -9.60 -9.11 25.57
N ILE A 40 -10.15 -8.70 24.42
CA ILE A 40 -10.06 -7.31 23.93
C ILE A 40 -10.86 -6.36 24.84
N ASP A 41 -12.07 -6.75 25.25
CA ASP A 41 -12.90 -5.98 26.19
C ASP A 41 -12.16 -5.77 27.52
N LEU A 42 -11.59 -6.84 28.09
CA LEU A 42 -10.81 -6.77 29.32
C LEU A 42 -9.58 -5.87 29.12
N LEU A 43 -8.82 -6.06 28.03
CA LEU A 43 -7.65 -5.24 27.73
C LEU A 43 -8.02 -3.76 27.64
N ASN A 44 -9.10 -3.38 26.97
CA ASN A 44 -9.52 -1.99 26.83
C ASN A 44 -9.96 -1.34 28.16
N ASN A 45 -10.44 -2.14 29.12
CA ASN A 45 -10.85 -1.67 30.44
C ASN A 45 -9.71 -1.68 31.48
N GLN A 46 -8.56 -2.26 31.14
CA GLN A 46 -7.38 -2.32 32.02
C GLN A 46 -6.51 -1.08 31.88
N GLU A 47 -5.89 -0.67 33.00
CA GLU A 47 -4.85 0.34 32.99
C GLU A 47 -3.58 -0.27 32.40
N VAL A 48 -3.09 0.33 31.32
CA VAL A 48 -1.85 -0.08 30.65
C VAL A 48 -0.97 1.15 30.58
N GLU A 49 0.27 1.00 31.04
CA GLU A 49 1.24 2.10 31.18
C GLU A 49 1.42 2.89 29.87
N PHE A 50 1.39 2.20 28.73
CA PHE A 50 1.56 2.82 27.41
C PHE A 50 0.56 2.27 26.38
N GLU A 51 0.03 3.16 25.53
CA GLU A 51 -0.93 2.78 24.49
C GLU A 51 -0.32 1.87 23.41
N TRP A 52 0.96 2.08 23.06
CA TRP A 52 1.66 1.19 22.11
C TRP A 52 1.68 -0.27 22.60
N LYS A 53 1.80 -0.48 23.93
CA LYS A 53 1.77 -1.80 24.55
C LYS A 53 0.37 -2.40 24.50
N ARG A 54 -0.66 -1.59 24.73
CA ARG A 54 -2.06 -2.01 24.53
C ARG A 54 -2.31 -2.45 23.09
N ASN A 55 -1.84 -1.68 22.11
CA ASN A 55 -1.94 -2.01 20.69
C ASN A 55 -1.23 -3.33 20.37
N GLN A 56 0.00 -3.54 20.86
CA GLN A 56 0.74 -4.79 20.67
C GLN A 56 -0.02 -6.01 21.23
N ILE A 57 -0.59 -5.91 22.43
CA ILE A 57 -1.38 -7.00 23.03
C ILE A 57 -2.69 -7.21 22.25
N ARG A 58 -3.34 -6.13 21.79
CA ARG A 58 -4.55 -6.22 20.96
C ARG A 58 -4.27 -6.95 19.66
N GLU A 59 -3.19 -6.58 18.95
CA GLU A 59 -2.73 -7.26 17.74
C GLU A 59 -2.46 -8.75 17.99
N ARG A 60 -1.86 -9.09 19.15
CA ARG A 60 -1.66 -10.47 19.59
C ARG A 60 -2.98 -11.23 19.73
N PHE A 61 -4.02 -10.61 20.29
CA PHE A 61 -5.33 -11.25 20.41
C PHE A 61 -6.03 -11.41 19.07
N LEU A 62 -5.92 -10.41 18.19
CA LEU A 62 -6.45 -10.47 16.83
C LEU A 62 -5.78 -11.54 15.98
N TYR A 63 -4.49 -11.82 16.23
CA TYR A 63 -3.78 -12.91 15.55
C TYR A 63 -4.49 -14.25 15.69
N TYR A 64 -5.09 -14.55 16.85
CA TYR A 64 -5.77 -15.81 17.08
C TYR A 64 -7.01 -16.01 16.21
N LEU A 65 -7.57 -14.96 15.58
CA LEU A 65 -8.62 -15.11 14.58
C LEU A 65 -8.17 -16.00 13.42
N SER A 66 -6.90 -15.91 13.01
CA SER A 66 -6.33 -16.73 11.92
C SER A 66 -6.12 -18.21 12.26
N LEU A 67 -6.34 -18.59 13.52
CA LEU A 67 -6.25 -19.99 13.96
C LEU A 67 -7.61 -20.68 14.03
N LEU A 68 -8.69 -19.95 13.72
CA LEU A 68 -10.06 -20.46 13.78
C LEU A 68 -10.47 -21.08 12.44
N GLU A 69 -11.39 -22.03 12.48
CA GLU A 69 -12.05 -22.57 11.28
C GLU A 69 -12.89 -21.49 10.57
N ASP A 70 -12.95 -21.53 9.23
CA ASP A 70 -13.58 -20.54 8.35
C ASP A 70 -14.85 -19.88 8.91
N ASP A 71 -15.91 -20.66 9.19
CA ASP A 71 -17.21 -20.12 9.60
C ASP A 71 -17.13 -19.40 10.95
N THR A 72 -16.27 -19.90 11.83
CA THR A 72 -16.03 -19.33 13.15
C THR A 72 -15.16 -18.08 13.02
N GLN A 73 -14.10 -18.13 12.21
CA GLN A 73 -13.23 -16.99 11.94
C GLN A 73 -14.03 -15.82 11.37
N ILE A 74 -14.84 -16.06 10.33
CA ILE A 74 -15.70 -15.06 9.71
C ILE A 74 -16.64 -14.46 10.77
N LYS A 75 -17.35 -15.30 11.53
CA LYS A 75 -18.32 -14.84 12.53
C LYS A 75 -17.68 -13.98 13.61
N VAL A 76 -16.59 -14.45 14.21
CA VAL A 76 -15.90 -13.74 15.30
C VAL A 76 -15.24 -12.47 14.78
N THR A 77 -14.59 -12.51 13.60
CA THR A 77 -13.99 -11.33 12.97
C THR A 77 -15.03 -10.22 12.72
N TYR A 78 -16.21 -10.58 12.21
CA TYR A 78 -17.29 -9.61 12.03
C TYR A 78 -17.82 -9.05 13.36
N GLU A 79 -17.84 -9.84 14.43
CA GLU A 79 -18.21 -9.34 15.76
C GLU A 79 -17.14 -8.39 16.33
N VAL A 80 -15.86 -8.72 16.15
CA VAL A 80 -14.72 -7.85 16.47
C VAL A 80 -14.80 -6.54 15.71
N ALA A 81 -14.98 -6.57 14.38
CA ALA A 81 -15.14 -5.37 13.57
C ALA A 81 -16.32 -4.52 14.09
N ARG A 82 -17.50 -5.11 14.27
CA ARG A 82 -18.67 -4.38 14.80
C ARG A 82 -18.38 -3.63 16.11
N ARG A 83 -17.59 -4.20 17.00
CA ARG A 83 -17.29 -3.57 18.29
C ARG A 83 -16.16 -2.55 18.20
N TYR A 84 -15.08 -2.86 17.47
CA TYR A 84 -13.80 -2.16 17.61
C TYR A 84 -13.24 -1.53 16.32
N LEU A 85 -14.04 -1.29 15.27
CA LEU A 85 -13.58 -0.66 14.01
C LEU A 85 -12.70 0.59 14.20
N GLU A 86 -12.96 1.40 15.22
CA GLU A 86 -12.23 2.65 15.51
C GLU A 86 -10.92 2.42 16.30
N GLN A 87 -10.67 1.20 16.77
CA GLN A 87 -9.57 0.85 17.68
C GLN A 87 -8.60 -0.20 17.09
N ILE A 88 -8.91 -0.72 15.91
CA ILE A 88 -8.13 -1.76 15.24
C ILE A 88 -7.82 -1.33 13.81
N ASP A 89 -6.75 -1.89 13.25
CA ASP A 89 -6.49 -1.79 11.82
C ASP A 89 -7.42 -2.71 11.03
N ILE A 90 -8.50 -2.13 10.52
CA ILE A 90 -9.53 -2.86 9.76
C ILE A 90 -9.02 -3.28 8.37
N LYS A 91 -7.95 -2.64 7.87
CA LYS A 91 -7.33 -2.99 6.59
C LYS A 91 -6.54 -4.28 6.76
N GLU A 92 -5.74 -4.37 7.82
CA GLU A 92 -5.03 -5.60 8.19
C GLU A 92 -6.00 -6.76 8.43
N LEU A 93 -7.07 -6.49 9.19
CA LEU A 93 -8.08 -7.48 9.48
C LEU A 93 -8.77 -7.99 8.21
N ALA A 94 -9.02 -7.11 7.24
CA ALA A 94 -9.63 -7.49 5.97
C ALA A 94 -8.68 -8.36 5.12
N ASP A 95 -7.42 -7.94 4.97
CA ASP A 95 -6.41 -8.68 4.22
C ASP A 95 -6.18 -10.08 4.80
N LYS A 96 -6.02 -10.19 6.12
CA LYS A 96 -5.88 -11.48 6.81
C LYS A 96 -7.13 -12.35 6.67
N LEU A 97 -8.32 -11.78 6.85
CA LEU A 97 -9.56 -12.55 6.72
C LEU A 97 -9.68 -13.14 5.31
N CYS A 98 -9.43 -12.34 4.27
CA CYS A 98 -9.45 -12.79 2.88
C CYS A 98 -8.35 -13.82 2.54
N PHE A 99 -7.24 -13.84 3.28
CA PHE A 99 -6.19 -14.82 3.11
C PHE A 99 -6.55 -16.19 3.71
N PHE A 100 -7.14 -16.21 4.91
CA PHE A 100 -7.31 -17.45 5.68
C PHE A 100 -8.61 -18.20 5.42
N VAL A 101 -9.66 -17.56 4.92
CA VAL A 101 -10.99 -18.19 4.80
C VAL A 101 -11.43 -18.37 3.35
N SER A 102 -12.38 -19.29 3.12
CA SER A 102 -13.03 -19.46 1.82
C SER A 102 -13.66 -18.17 1.28
N GLN A 103 -13.28 -17.82 0.05
CA GLN A 103 -13.78 -16.63 -0.65
C GLN A 103 -15.32 -16.59 -0.77
N ASP A 104 -15.96 -17.73 -1.05
CA ASP A 104 -17.42 -17.81 -1.20
C ASP A 104 -18.15 -17.65 0.13
N LYS A 105 -17.62 -18.24 1.21
CA LYS A 105 -18.19 -18.08 2.55
C LYS A 105 -18.10 -16.63 3.00
N LEU A 106 -16.96 -15.98 2.74
CA LEU A 106 -16.75 -14.58 3.06
C LEU A 106 -17.67 -13.67 2.26
N LEU A 107 -17.81 -13.89 0.95
CA LEU A 107 -18.73 -13.13 0.10
C LEU A 107 -20.19 -13.25 0.58
N ASN A 108 -20.63 -14.45 0.97
CA ASN A 108 -21.96 -14.64 1.55
C ASN A 108 -22.16 -13.80 2.83
N GLN A 109 -21.14 -13.71 3.67
CA GLN A 109 -21.19 -12.87 4.87
C GLN A 109 -21.21 -11.37 4.55
N ILE A 110 -20.43 -10.92 3.56
CA ILE A 110 -20.46 -9.54 3.06
C ILE A 110 -21.89 -9.19 2.59
N ILE A 111 -22.48 -10.03 1.74
CA ILE A 111 -23.85 -9.83 1.23
C ILE A 111 -24.88 -9.84 2.36
N LYS A 112 -24.74 -10.73 3.35
CA LYS A 112 -25.63 -10.80 4.51
C LYS A 112 -25.61 -9.53 5.35
N THR A 113 -24.46 -8.86 5.43
CA THR A 113 -24.22 -7.68 6.27
C THR A 113 -24.25 -6.37 5.50
N LYS A 114 -24.65 -6.39 4.23
CA LYS A 114 -24.60 -5.24 3.32
C LYS A 114 -25.37 -4.01 3.77
N SER A 115 -26.41 -4.17 4.59
CA SER A 115 -27.19 -3.05 5.14
C SER A 115 -26.63 -2.50 6.45
N GLU A 116 -25.60 -3.12 7.03
CA GLU A 116 -24.98 -2.67 8.28
C GLU A 116 -24.01 -1.52 8.01
N LYS A 117 -24.48 -0.27 8.11
CA LYS A 117 -23.67 0.95 7.85
C LYS A 117 -22.32 0.97 8.58
N ARG A 118 -22.26 0.45 9.81
CA ARG A 118 -21.01 0.39 10.58
C ARG A 118 -19.95 -0.51 9.94
N LEU A 119 -20.36 -1.52 9.18
CA LEU A 119 -19.45 -2.45 8.49
C LEU A 119 -19.18 -2.08 7.04
N GLU A 120 -19.74 -0.98 6.54
CA GLU A 120 -19.68 -0.60 5.14
C GLU A 120 -18.23 -0.50 4.62
N GLN A 121 -17.38 0.24 5.33
CA GLN A 121 -15.97 0.38 4.98
C GLN A 121 -15.21 -0.96 5.02
N PHE A 122 -15.45 -1.77 6.05
CA PHE A 122 -14.82 -3.09 6.17
C PHE A 122 -15.23 -4.02 5.03
N ASN A 123 -16.51 -4.03 4.66
CA ASN A 123 -17.03 -4.80 3.54
C ASN A 123 -16.42 -4.34 2.20
N ARG A 124 -16.23 -3.03 1.98
CA ARG A 124 -15.56 -2.50 0.77
C ARG A 124 -14.11 -2.96 0.66
N LEU A 125 -13.38 -2.98 1.78
CA LEU A 125 -12.02 -3.51 1.85
C LEU A 125 -11.99 -4.99 1.49
N LEU A 126 -12.86 -5.80 2.12
CA LEU A 126 -12.95 -7.24 1.85
C LEU A 126 -13.25 -7.54 0.38
N ILE A 127 -14.14 -6.78 -0.27
CA ILE A 127 -14.47 -6.98 -1.70
C ILE A 127 -13.25 -6.73 -2.59
N ASN A 128 -12.50 -5.65 -2.33
CA ASN A 128 -11.29 -5.35 -3.10
C ASN A 128 -10.18 -6.38 -2.84
N GLU A 129 -10.01 -6.83 -1.58
CA GLU A 129 -9.07 -7.90 -1.25
C GLU A 129 -9.44 -9.23 -1.92
N LEU A 130 -10.72 -9.59 -1.92
CA LEU A 130 -11.21 -10.78 -2.64
C LEU A 130 -10.90 -10.70 -4.13
N LEU A 131 -11.16 -9.55 -4.75
CA LEU A 131 -10.88 -9.31 -6.17
C LEU A 131 -9.38 -9.46 -6.48
N LEU A 132 -8.50 -8.83 -5.69
CA LEU A 132 -7.04 -8.94 -5.84
C LEU A 132 -6.55 -10.38 -5.65
N ARG A 133 -7.23 -11.16 -4.82
CA ARG A 133 -6.98 -12.59 -4.59
C ARG A 133 -7.68 -13.52 -5.60
N GLY A 134 -8.18 -12.96 -6.70
CA GLY A 134 -8.70 -13.70 -7.85
C GLY A 134 -10.16 -14.11 -7.78
N LYS A 135 -10.94 -13.60 -6.80
CA LYS A 135 -12.39 -13.83 -6.78
C LYS A 135 -13.04 -13.14 -7.98
N SER A 136 -13.68 -13.91 -8.84
CA SER A 136 -14.62 -13.41 -9.84
C SER A 136 -16.03 -13.31 -9.24
N PHE A 137 -16.71 -12.21 -9.52
CA PHE A 137 -18.11 -12.00 -9.14
C PHE A 137 -19.02 -12.29 -10.33
N SER A 138 -20.09 -13.04 -10.10
CA SER A 138 -21.20 -13.20 -11.04
C SER A 138 -21.97 -11.89 -11.22
N GLU A 139 -22.75 -11.76 -12.29
CA GLU A 139 -23.52 -10.54 -12.56
C GLU A 139 -24.52 -10.20 -11.45
N ASP A 140 -25.15 -11.21 -10.83
CA ASP A 140 -26.05 -11.00 -9.69
C ASP A 140 -25.30 -10.49 -8.45
N GLU A 141 -24.11 -11.06 -8.18
CA GLU A 141 -23.24 -10.60 -7.08
C GLU A 141 -22.76 -9.16 -7.33
N LYS A 142 -22.31 -8.85 -8.56
CA LYS A 142 -21.88 -7.50 -8.95
C LYS A 142 -22.98 -6.48 -8.71
N LYS A 143 -24.21 -6.78 -9.15
CA LYS A 143 -25.36 -5.91 -8.96
C LYS A 143 -25.62 -5.65 -7.47
N ILE A 144 -25.66 -6.69 -6.65
CA ILE A 144 -25.87 -6.56 -5.21
C ILE A 144 -24.79 -5.69 -4.57
N ILE A 145 -23.53 -5.91 -4.94
CA ILE A 145 -22.38 -5.20 -4.39
C ILE A 145 -22.44 -3.71 -4.76
N ILE A 146 -22.62 -3.38 -6.04
CA ILE A 146 -22.68 -2.01 -6.54
C ILE A 146 -23.85 -1.25 -5.89
N ASP A 147 -25.02 -1.89 -5.78
CA ASP A 147 -26.20 -1.27 -5.16
C ASP A 147 -26.02 -0.99 -3.67
N SER A 148 -25.11 -1.71 -2.97
CA SER A 148 -25.01 -1.68 -1.50
C SER A 148 -23.81 -0.92 -0.96
N PHE A 149 -22.71 -0.83 -1.71
CA PHE A 149 -21.43 -0.33 -1.19
C PHE A 149 -20.86 0.82 -2.02
N SER A 150 -21.73 1.60 -2.65
CA SER A 150 -21.36 2.68 -3.57
C SER A 150 -20.69 3.85 -2.85
N ASP A 151 -19.43 4.12 -3.17
CA ASP A 151 -18.77 5.42 -3.01
C ASP A 151 -17.97 5.74 -4.28
N PHE A 152 -17.32 6.91 -4.30
CA PHE A 152 -16.53 7.31 -5.46
C PHE A 152 -15.42 6.29 -5.79
N ASP A 153 -14.54 6.00 -4.82
CA ASP A 153 -13.38 5.13 -5.05
C ASP A 153 -13.80 3.72 -5.46
N PHE A 154 -14.79 3.15 -4.78
CA PHE A 154 -15.31 1.83 -5.06
C PHE A 154 -15.90 1.73 -6.47
N ASN A 155 -16.70 2.71 -6.87
CA ASN A 155 -17.27 2.74 -8.22
C ASN A 155 -16.20 2.98 -9.29
N TRP A 156 -15.23 3.85 -9.01
CA TRP A 156 -14.13 4.16 -9.91
C TRP A 156 -13.23 2.94 -10.14
N MET A 157 -12.91 2.22 -9.07
CA MET A 157 -12.11 1.01 -9.11
C MET A 157 -12.84 -0.15 -9.78
N GLY A 158 -14.15 -0.25 -9.60
CA GLY A 158 -14.97 -1.32 -10.15
C GLY A 158 -14.66 -2.70 -9.57
N LEU A 159 -15.42 -3.70 -10.05
CA LEU A 159 -15.35 -5.10 -9.60
C LEU A 159 -14.56 -6.00 -10.55
N GLU A 160 -13.73 -5.39 -11.39
CA GLU A 160 -12.85 -6.09 -12.33
C GLU A 160 -11.45 -5.49 -12.23
N LEU A 161 -10.45 -6.36 -12.36
CA LEU A 161 -9.06 -5.95 -12.43
C LEU A 161 -8.70 -5.59 -13.87
N GLU A 162 -8.08 -4.44 -14.04
CA GLU A 162 -7.38 -4.14 -15.28
C GLU A 162 -6.19 -5.09 -15.48
N LYS A 163 -5.76 -5.28 -16.72
CA LYS A 163 -4.58 -6.12 -17.02
C LYS A 163 -3.33 -5.71 -16.23
N ILE A 164 -3.20 -4.41 -15.96
CA ILE A 164 -2.10 -3.84 -15.19
C ILE A 164 -2.16 -4.22 -13.70
N GLU A 165 -3.36 -4.46 -13.17
CA GLU A 165 -3.64 -4.85 -11.79
C GLU A 165 -3.57 -6.38 -11.56
N MET A 166 -3.44 -7.17 -12.63
CA MET A 166 -3.43 -8.63 -12.53
C MET A 166 -2.08 -9.16 -12.04
N GLY A 167 -2.13 -10.13 -11.12
CA GLY A 167 -0.94 -10.83 -10.62
C GLY A 167 -0.03 -9.94 -9.78
N LEU A 168 -0.60 -8.92 -9.13
CA LEU A 168 0.14 -8.12 -8.15
C LEU A 168 0.56 -9.00 -6.98
N PRO A 169 1.80 -8.87 -6.50
CA PRO A 169 2.24 -9.56 -5.30
C PRO A 169 1.48 -9.00 -4.10
N LEU A 170 0.85 -9.89 -3.34
CA LEU A 170 0.13 -9.56 -2.11
C LEU A 170 0.91 -10.11 -0.91
N ARG A 171 0.57 -9.63 0.28
CA ARG A 171 1.05 -10.22 1.52
C ARG A 171 0.70 -11.71 1.56
N SER A 172 1.70 -12.50 1.89
CA SER A 172 1.56 -13.92 2.18
C SER A 172 1.70 -14.12 3.68
N TYR A 173 0.86 -14.97 4.25
CA TYR A 173 0.92 -15.31 5.66
C TYR A 173 1.27 -16.79 5.82
N ILE A 174 2.15 -17.09 6.76
CA ILE A 174 2.43 -18.47 7.18
C ILE A 174 1.70 -18.69 8.50
N GLN A 175 0.93 -19.76 8.59
CA GLN A 175 0.29 -20.15 9.84
C GLN A 175 1.39 -20.41 10.90
N GLY A 176 1.40 -19.64 11.98
CA GLY A 176 2.43 -19.74 13.03
C GLY A 176 3.72 -18.94 12.82
N GLY A 177 3.84 -18.09 11.78
CA GLY A 177 5.10 -17.38 11.48
C GLY A 177 4.93 -15.96 10.94
N GLY A 178 6.07 -15.30 10.66
CA GLY A 178 6.11 -14.03 9.93
C GLY A 178 5.87 -14.24 8.43
N GLY A 179 5.07 -13.38 7.82
CA GLY A 179 4.90 -13.34 6.37
C GLY A 179 6.20 -12.90 5.69
N SER A 180 6.50 -13.48 4.53
CA SER A 180 7.60 -13.01 3.68
C SER A 180 7.01 -12.46 2.40
N SER A 181 7.28 -11.19 2.13
CA SER A 181 7.05 -10.57 0.83
C SER A 181 7.97 -9.37 0.75
N GLY A 182 9.25 -9.63 0.52
CA GLY A 182 10.17 -8.61 0.08
C GLY A 182 10.11 -8.53 -1.43
N ILE A 183 9.76 -7.36 -1.97
CA ILE A 183 10.11 -7.05 -3.36
C ILE A 183 11.41 -6.28 -3.28
N ILE A 184 12.38 -6.76 -4.04
CA ILE A 184 13.63 -6.04 -4.22
C ILE A 184 13.32 -4.97 -5.26
N PHE A 185 13.34 -3.73 -4.82
CA PHE A 185 13.28 -2.57 -5.70
C PHE A 185 14.70 -2.13 -6.06
N GLY A 186 14.80 -1.32 -7.10
CA GLY A 186 16.02 -0.56 -7.36
C GLY A 186 17.05 -1.25 -8.24
N LEU A 187 18.11 -0.48 -8.49
CA LEU A 187 19.23 -0.80 -9.39
C LEU A 187 20.56 -0.85 -8.62
N GLN A 188 20.52 -1.25 -7.35
CA GLN A 188 21.68 -1.24 -6.45
C GLN A 188 22.88 -2.07 -6.92
N SER A 189 22.63 -3.13 -7.68
CA SER A 189 23.66 -4.01 -8.23
C SER A 189 24.07 -3.63 -9.65
N GLU A 190 23.40 -2.66 -10.27
CA GLU A 190 23.70 -2.23 -11.63
C GLU A 190 24.87 -1.24 -11.63
N GLU A 191 25.66 -1.27 -12.70
CA GLU A 191 26.77 -0.32 -12.89
C GLU A 191 26.21 1.09 -13.10
N LYS A 192 26.83 2.09 -12.44
CA LYS A 192 26.48 3.50 -12.60
C LYS A 192 27.50 4.22 -13.45
N PHE A 193 27.01 5.05 -14.37
CA PHE A 193 27.84 5.79 -15.31
C PHE A 193 27.86 7.27 -14.93
N PRO A 194 29.02 7.95 -15.01
CA PRO A 194 29.09 9.39 -14.78
C PRO A 194 28.32 10.13 -15.88
N TYR A 195 27.56 11.14 -15.48
CA TYR A 195 26.91 12.09 -16.38
C TYR A 195 27.36 13.50 -16.03
N SER A 196 27.72 14.28 -17.06
CA SER A 196 28.11 15.69 -16.92
C SER A 196 26.94 16.56 -17.30
N PHE A 197 26.40 17.29 -16.32
CA PHE A 197 25.27 18.19 -16.51
C PHE A 197 25.58 19.29 -17.54
N SER A 198 24.71 19.48 -18.52
CA SER A 198 24.90 20.46 -19.59
C SER A 198 24.57 21.90 -19.20
N ASP A 199 24.46 22.19 -17.89
CA ASP A 199 23.95 23.43 -17.32
C ASP A 199 22.44 23.67 -17.59
N PHE A 200 21.86 24.76 -17.08
CA PHE A 200 20.43 25.07 -17.25
C PHE A 200 20.07 25.61 -18.65
N SER A 201 20.99 25.55 -19.62
CA SER A 201 20.78 26.08 -20.97
C SER A 201 20.05 25.12 -21.91
N SER A 202 20.15 23.81 -21.69
CA SER A 202 19.55 22.81 -22.60
C SER A 202 18.06 22.58 -22.34
N ILE A 203 17.64 22.53 -21.07
CA ILE A 203 16.22 22.38 -20.68
C ILE A 203 15.80 23.32 -19.55
N VAL A 204 14.52 23.66 -19.52
CA VAL A 204 13.85 24.32 -18.39
C VAL A 204 12.70 23.47 -17.89
N LEU A 205 12.69 23.19 -16.58
CA LEU A 205 11.61 22.49 -15.90
C LEU A 205 10.60 23.46 -15.30
N ASN A 206 9.33 23.27 -15.66
CA ASN A 206 8.20 24.02 -15.13
C ASN A 206 7.40 23.11 -14.18
N LYS A 207 7.71 23.20 -12.88
CA LYS A 207 7.03 22.43 -11.83
C LYS A 207 5.53 22.65 -11.84
N ASN A 208 4.77 21.57 -11.69
CA ASN A 208 3.33 21.62 -11.52
C ASN A 208 2.95 22.22 -10.15
N THR A 209 2.14 23.27 -10.15
CA THR A 209 1.71 23.99 -8.93
C THR A 209 0.29 23.60 -8.46
N ASN A 210 -0.36 22.65 -9.13
CA ASN A 210 -1.69 22.19 -8.75
C ASN A 210 -1.64 21.37 -7.46
N THR A 211 -2.18 21.92 -6.38
CA THR A 211 -2.16 21.30 -5.05
C THR A 211 -2.87 19.95 -5.00
N GLU A 212 -3.94 19.77 -5.77
CA GLU A 212 -4.70 18.51 -5.79
C GLU A 212 -3.89 17.38 -6.42
N LEU A 213 -3.24 17.64 -7.56
CA LEU A 213 -2.36 16.67 -8.21
C LEU A 213 -1.16 16.33 -7.33
N ASN A 214 -0.59 17.32 -6.63
CA ASN A 214 0.52 17.09 -5.69
C ASN A 214 0.10 16.18 -4.52
N VAL A 215 -1.10 16.37 -3.98
CA VAL A 215 -1.65 15.48 -2.96
C VAL A 215 -1.81 14.06 -3.50
N LEU A 216 -2.35 13.91 -4.71
CA LEU A 216 -2.55 12.61 -5.36
C LEU A 216 -1.21 11.88 -5.61
N ALA A 217 -0.22 12.57 -6.17
CA ALA A 217 1.11 12.05 -6.46
C ALA A 217 1.88 11.61 -5.20
N SER A 218 1.50 12.12 -4.02
CA SER A 218 2.17 11.86 -2.75
C SER A 218 1.34 10.96 -1.79
N MET A 219 0.43 10.14 -2.32
CA MET A 219 -0.49 9.34 -1.49
C MET A 219 0.10 8.05 -0.91
N ILE A 220 1.29 7.64 -1.32
CA ILE A 220 1.93 6.38 -0.91
C ILE A 220 3.21 6.67 -0.13
N ALA A 221 3.60 5.78 0.79
CA ALA A 221 4.89 5.83 1.50
C ALA A 221 5.26 7.25 2.00
N LYS A 222 4.30 7.96 2.62
CA LYS A 222 4.39 9.42 2.86
C LYS A 222 5.61 9.82 3.69
N GLU A 223 6.03 9.00 4.64
CA GLU A 223 7.18 9.29 5.50
C GLU A 223 8.51 9.04 4.77
N TYR A 224 8.49 8.34 3.63
CA TYR A 224 9.65 7.95 2.85
C TYR A 224 9.73 8.56 1.45
N ILE A 225 8.71 9.32 1.06
CA ILE A 225 8.82 10.16 -0.14
C ILE A 225 9.94 11.16 0.11
N ARG A 226 11.03 11.04 -0.65
CA ARG A 226 12.10 12.04 -0.68
C ARG A 226 11.86 13.09 -1.75
N LEU A 227 11.31 12.67 -2.89
CA LEU A 227 10.99 13.58 -3.98
C LEU A 227 9.74 13.12 -4.72
N VAL A 228 8.80 14.04 -4.93
CA VAL A 228 7.80 13.96 -5.98
C VAL A 228 7.86 15.26 -6.76
N GLU A 229 8.25 15.17 -8.03
CA GLU A 229 8.40 16.31 -8.92
C GLU A 229 7.78 15.96 -10.27
N PHE A 230 6.86 16.77 -10.77
CA PHE A 230 6.27 16.57 -12.08
C PHE A 230 5.83 17.90 -12.66
N GLY A 231 5.74 17.99 -13.99
CA GLY A 231 5.41 19.23 -14.66
C GLY A 231 5.68 19.17 -16.16
N ASP A 232 5.87 20.34 -16.74
CA ASP A 232 6.20 20.50 -18.16
C ASP A 232 7.70 20.79 -18.32
N PHE A 233 8.27 20.49 -19.47
CA PHE A 233 9.65 20.86 -19.80
C PHE A 233 9.73 21.56 -21.15
N GLU A 234 10.71 22.46 -21.28
CA GLU A 234 11.07 23.09 -22.55
C GLU A 234 12.51 22.71 -22.91
N CYS A 235 12.73 22.27 -24.16
CA CYS A 235 14.06 22.01 -24.69
C CYS A 235 14.45 23.15 -25.64
N PHE A 236 15.67 23.66 -25.49
CA PHE A 236 16.25 24.67 -26.37
C PHE A 236 17.20 24.08 -27.41
N GLU A 237 17.66 22.85 -27.16
CA GLU A 237 18.45 22.05 -28.11
C GLU A 237 17.58 20.97 -28.74
N GLU A 238 17.76 20.74 -30.05
CA GLU A 238 16.96 19.77 -30.81
C GLU A 238 17.31 18.30 -30.46
N ASP A 239 18.52 18.03 -29.99
CA ASP A 239 19.07 16.68 -29.77
C ASP A 239 19.68 16.50 -28.37
N ILE A 240 18.85 16.56 -27.32
CA ILE A 240 19.28 16.14 -25.98
C ILE A 240 19.26 14.61 -25.92
N HIS A 241 20.45 14.01 -25.90
CA HIS A 241 20.60 12.55 -25.97
C HIS A 241 20.13 11.80 -24.71
N ASP A 242 20.24 12.42 -23.53
CA ASP A 242 19.88 11.81 -22.23
C ASP A 242 19.01 12.77 -21.41
N LEU A 243 17.79 13.01 -21.87
CA LEU A 243 16.85 13.93 -21.23
C LEU A 243 16.54 13.52 -19.78
N GLU A 244 16.45 12.23 -19.49
CA GLU A 244 16.27 11.71 -18.14
C GLU A 244 17.41 12.13 -17.22
N ALA A 245 18.66 11.98 -17.66
CA ALA A 245 19.83 12.34 -16.87
C ALA A 245 19.87 13.85 -16.61
N GLU A 246 19.53 14.64 -17.63
CA GLU A 246 19.48 16.09 -17.52
C GLU A 246 18.45 16.55 -16.49
N ILE A 247 17.23 15.98 -16.52
CA ILE A 247 16.18 16.26 -15.53
C ILE A 247 16.66 15.90 -14.12
N ILE A 248 17.19 14.68 -13.93
CA ILE A 248 17.67 14.25 -12.61
C ILE A 248 18.81 15.14 -12.10
N CYS A 249 19.72 15.56 -12.98
CA CYS A 249 20.78 16.50 -12.62
C CYS A 249 20.21 17.86 -12.21
N GLN A 250 19.28 18.46 -12.97
CA GLN A 250 18.67 19.75 -12.59
C GLN A 250 18.03 19.70 -11.20
N LEU A 251 17.31 18.61 -10.90
CA LEU A 251 16.70 18.41 -9.59
C LEU A 251 17.75 18.23 -8.48
N ASN A 252 18.84 17.51 -8.77
CA ASN A 252 19.95 17.38 -7.83
C ASN A 252 20.68 18.72 -7.57
N TYR A 253 20.88 19.53 -8.61
CA TYR A 253 21.55 20.83 -8.50
C TYR A 253 20.75 21.84 -7.67
N ALA A 254 19.42 21.82 -7.79
CA ALA A 254 18.54 22.65 -6.96
C ALA A 254 18.73 22.37 -5.46
N GLU A 255 19.12 21.14 -5.10
CA GLU A 255 19.25 20.69 -3.71
C GLU A 255 20.70 20.69 -3.20
N ASN A 256 21.71 20.34 -4.02
CA ASN A 256 23.04 19.95 -3.50
C ASN A 256 24.29 20.49 -4.24
N LEU A 257 24.16 21.37 -5.25
CA LEU A 257 25.28 22.06 -5.93
C LEU A 257 26.44 21.17 -6.47
N SER A 258 26.27 19.86 -6.63
CA SER A 258 27.32 18.95 -7.13
C SER A 258 27.20 18.72 -8.63
N GLU A 259 28.33 18.84 -9.35
CA GLU A 259 28.34 18.83 -10.81
C GLU A 259 28.41 17.44 -11.47
N ASP A 260 29.02 16.48 -10.79
CA ASP A 260 29.16 15.11 -11.29
C ASP A 260 28.17 14.20 -10.57
N LEU A 261 27.23 13.62 -11.32
CA LEU A 261 26.29 12.61 -10.82
C LEU A 261 26.55 11.29 -11.56
N LYS A 262 26.66 10.19 -10.81
CA LYS A 262 26.64 8.86 -11.41
C LYS A 262 25.22 8.34 -11.40
N ILE A 263 24.72 7.99 -12.57
CA ILE A 263 23.34 7.54 -12.76
C ILE A 263 23.34 6.20 -13.50
N THR A 264 22.35 5.38 -13.20
CA THR A 264 22.01 4.19 -13.98
C THR A 264 20.51 4.17 -14.22
N PHE A 265 20.12 3.65 -15.37
CA PHE A 265 18.76 3.66 -15.86
C PHE A 265 18.36 2.27 -16.34
N ARG A 266 17.11 1.89 -16.09
CA ARG A 266 16.48 0.69 -16.62
C ARG A 266 15.09 1.04 -17.15
N GLY A 267 14.89 0.88 -18.46
CA GLY A 267 13.58 1.06 -19.06
C GLY A 267 12.56 0.07 -18.46
N ILE A 268 11.39 0.58 -18.09
CA ILE A 268 10.29 -0.20 -17.52
C ILE A 268 8.99 0.14 -18.25
N ASN A 269 8.03 -0.77 -18.25
CA ASN A 269 6.72 -0.50 -18.85
C ASN A 269 5.72 0.03 -17.80
N ALA A 270 4.57 0.52 -18.26
CA ALA A 270 3.51 1.02 -17.38
C ALA A 270 3.10 0.00 -16.30
N ARG A 271 3.05 -1.29 -16.63
CA ARG A 271 2.70 -2.34 -15.65
C ARG A 271 3.71 -2.45 -14.53
N ASP A 272 4.99 -2.35 -14.85
CA ASP A 272 6.04 -2.37 -13.83
C ASP A 272 5.98 -1.12 -12.94
N VAL A 273 5.71 0.06 -13.50
CA VAL A 273 5.48 1.28 -12.71
C VAL A 273 4.30 1.11 -11.75
N TYR A 274 3.14 0.65 -12.25
CA TYR A 274 1.97 0.41 -11.39
C TYR A 274 2.31 -0.60 -10.29
N LYS A 275 2.96 -1.70 -10.65
CA LYS A 275 3.39 -2.73 -9.70
C LYS A 275 4.32 -2.12 -8.64
N TYR A 276 5.30 -1.30 -9.01
CA TYR A 276 6.23 -0.71 -8.03
C TYR A 276 5.51 0.22 -7.07
N LEU A 277 4.66 1.12 -7.57
CA LEU A 277 3.87 2.03 -6.74
C LEU A 277 2.88 1.28 -5.84
N PHE A 278 2.25 0.22 -6.36
CA PHE A 278 1.40 -0.67 -5.57
C PHE A 278 2.15 -1.33 -4.43
N ASN A 279 3.37 -1.78 -4.68
CA ASN A 279 4.16 -2.45 -3.66
C ASN A 279 4.73 -1.49 -2.62
N MET A 280 5.11 -0.28 -3.03
CA MET A 280 5.45 0.78 -2.07
C MET A 280 4.26 1.15 -1.20
N ALA A 281 3.07 1.24 -1.78
CA ALA A 281 1.85 1.44 -1.01
C ALA A 281 1.53 0.24 -0.10
N LEU A 282 1.76 -0.99 -0.57
CA LEU A 282 1.41 -2.21 0.14
C LEU A 282 2.35 -2.49 1.30
N PHE A 283 3.64 -2.35 1.12
CA PHE A 283 4.64 -2.72 2.12
C PHE A 283 5.15 -1.54 2.94
N GLY A 284 5.11 -0.32 2.39
CA GLY A 284 5.81 0.81 2.97
C GLY A 284 7.33 0.66 2.83
N GLY A 285 8.08 1.42 3.64
CA GLY A 285 9.53 1.26 3.83
C GLY A 285 9.89 0.18 4.87
N ALA A 286 11.16 0.06 5.26
CA ALA A 286 11.64 -0.97 6.19
C ALA A 286 11.02 -0.86 7.58
N TYR A 287 10.62 0.35 8.01
CA TYR A 287 10.03 0.58 9.33
C TYR A 287 8.52 0.87 9.31
N GLU A 288 7.89 0.89 8.14
CA GLU A 288 6.43 1.03 8.02
C GLU A 288 5.75 -0.32 7.76
N ARG A 289 4.50 -0.41 8.17
CA ARG A 289 3.62 -1.52 7.80
C ARG A 289 2.84 -1.24 6.53
N GLY A 290 3.14 -0.19 5.77
CA GLY A 290 2.39 0.20 4.57
C GLY A 290 0.87 0.26 4.77
N GLU A 291 0.15 0.10 3.67
CA GLU A 291 -1.31 -0.08 3.67
C GLU A 291 -1.62 -1.59 3.55
N TYR A 292 -2.62 -1.96 2.76
CA TYR A 292 -2.99 -3.34 2.43
C TYR A 292 -3.56 -3.35 1.01
N GLY A 293 -3.71 -4.53 0.40
CA GLY A 293 -4.00 -4.69 -1.03
C GLY A 293 -5.10 -3.76 -1.55
N ALA A 294 -6.26 -3.74 -0.90
CA ALA A 294 -7.41 -2.93 -1.29
C ALA A 294 -7.10 -1.42 -1.33
N THR A 295 -6.43 -0.91 -0.30
CA THR A 295 -6.07 0.51 -0.20
C THR A 295 -4.90 0.84 -1.14
N SER A 296 -3.90 -0.03 -1.24
CA SER A 296 -2.76 0.11 -2.14
C SER A 296 -3.20 0.17 -3.60
N ARG A 297 -4.20 -0.64 -3.99
CA ARG A 297 -4.80 -0.63 -5.32
C ARG A 297 -5.33 0.75 -5.71
N ILE A 298 -6.08 1.38 -4.81
CA ILE A 298 -6.64 2.73 -5.00
C ILE A 298 -5.53 3.78 -5.01
N ASN A 299 -4.66 3.78 -4.01
CA ASN A 299 -3.63 4.80 -3.86
C ASN A 299 -2.64 4.78 -5.03
N SER A 300 -2.34 3.62 -5.61
CA SER A 300 -1.48 3.51 -6.81
C SER A 300 -2.06 4.26 -7.99
N TRP A 301 -3.37 4.12 -8.25
CA TRP A 301 -4.03 4.85 -9.32
C TRP A 301 -4.05 6.36 -9.06
N LYS A 302 -4.26 6.78 -7.81
CA LYS A 302 -4.19 8.20 -7.42
C LYS A 302 -2.79 8.77 -7.66
N VAL A 303 -1.74 8.05 -7.25
CA VAL A 303 -0.35 8.47 -7.51
C VAL A 303 -0.08 8.58 -9.00
N ILE A 304 -0.42 7.56 -9.78
CA ILE A 304 -0.24 7.58 -11.23
C ILE A 304 -0.97 8.76 -11.85
N SER A 305 -2.21 9.03 -11.45
CA SER A 305 -2.97 10.17 -11.97
C SER A 305 -2.25 11.49 -11.70
N GLY A 306 -1.74 11.68 -10.49
CA GLY A 306 -0.97 12.86 -10.10
C GLY A 306 0.28 13.01 -10.98
N LEU A 307 1.09 11.96 -11.09
CA LEU A 307 2.33 11.94 -11.88
C LEU A 307 2.09 12.25 -13.36
N ILE A 308 1.05 11.67 -13.98
CA ILE A 308 0.72 11.95 -15.39
C ILE A 308 -0.11 13.23 -15.57
N GLN A 309 -0.33 13.98 -14.50
CA GLN A 309 -1.04 15.26 -14.48
C GLN A 309 -2.50 15.15 -14.95
N LYS A 310 -3.19 14.07 -14.57
CA LYS A 310 -4.62 13.86 -14.78
C LYS A 310 -5.34 13.76 -13.43
N ASN A 311 -6.43 14.51 -13.28
CA ASN A 311 -7.21 14.47 -12.05
C ASN A 311 -7.96 13.12 -11.94
N TYR A 312 -7.68 12.36 -10.88
CA TYR A 312 -8.32 11.08 -10.57
C TYR A 312 -9.84 11.19 -10.42
N PHE A 313 -10.34 12.30 -9.87
CA PHE A 313 -11.77 12.52 -9.61
C PHE A 313 -12.56 12.90 -10.86
N GLU A 314 -11.87 13.31 -11.93
CA GLU A 314 -12.46 13.76 -13.19
C GLU A 314 -12.21 12.77 -14.33
N SER A 315 -11.18 11.93 -14.21
CA SER A 315 -10.77 10.96 -15.23
C SER A 315 -11.28 9.57 -14.91
N ASN A 316 -11.65 8.79 -15.93
CA ASN A 316 -11.87 7.36 -15.75
C ASN A 316 -10.54 6.59 -15.82
N LYS A 317 -10.57 5.32 -15.39
CA LYS A 317 -9.39 4.45 -15.35
C LYS A 317 -8.74 4.26 -16.73
N THR A 318 -9.53 4.16 -17.80
CA THR A 318 -9.03 4.00 -19.17
C THR A 318 -8.23 5.22 -19.63
N ASP A 319 -8.67 6.43 -19.30
CA ASP A 319 -7.99 7.66 -19.68
C ASP A 319 -6.67 7.85 -18.92
N ILE A 320 -6.62 7.45 -17.65
CA ILE A 320 -5.38 7.43 -16.87
C ILE A 320 -4.42 6.39 -17.45
N LEU A 321 -4.88 5.17 -17.73
CA LEU A 321 -4.06 4.12 -18.34
C LEU A 321 -3.53 4.55 -19.71
N LYS A 322 -4.34 5.21 -20.54
CA LYS A 322 -3.89 5.77 -21.82
C LYS A 322 -2.76 6.78 -21.61
N GLY A 323 -2.95 7.74 -20.70
CA GLY A 323 -1.92 8.74 -20.39
C GLY A 323 -0.64 8.11 -19.85
N MET A 324 -0.76 7.09 -19.00
CA MET A 324 0.39 6.33 -18.51
C MET A 324 1.18 5.65 -19.64
N ASN A 325 0.52 5.18 -20.70
CA ASN A 325 1.18 4.57 -21.85
C ASN A 325 1.80 5.59 -22.83
N GLU A 326 1.48 6.88 -22.69
CA GLU A 326 2.09 7.96 -23.49
C GLU A 326 3.43 8.43 -22.90
N PHE A 327 3.74 8.01 -21.66
CA PHE A 327 5.03 8.22 -21.01
C PHE A 327 5.98 7.07 -21.31
N VAL A 328 7.24 7.41 -21.59
CA VAL A 328 8.38 6.49 -21.52
C VAL A 328 8.84 6.46 -20.08
N TRP A 329 8.81 5.28 -19.45
CA TRP A 329 9.14 5.11 -18.05
C TRP A 329 10.49 4.45 -17.87
N THR A 330 11.26 4.98 -16.92
CA THR A 330 12.60 4.53 -16.62
C THR A 330 12.76 4.49 -15.11
N GLU A 331 13.17 3.35 -14.59
CA GLU A 331 13.67 3.24 -13.23
C GLU A 331 15.10 3.79 -13.20
N PHE A 332 15.46 4.53 -12.16
CA PHE A 332 16.79 5.10 -12.05
C PHE A 332 17.40 4.93 -10.68
N ASN A 333 18.72 5.00 -10.65
CA ASN A 333 19.53 5.06 -9.44
C ASN A 333 20.66 6.04 -9.64
N CYS A 334 20.91 6.87 -8.63
CA CYS A 334 21.97 7.86 -8.68
C CYS A 334 22.66 8.02 -7.32
N GLU A 335 23.93 8.43 -7.34
CA GLU A 335 24.71 8.68 -6.13
C GLU A 335 24.55 10.13 -5.67
N ASN A 336 23.56 10.41 -4.81
CA ASN A 336 23.38 11.74 -4.21
C ASN A 336 22.87 11.67 -2.76
N ASN A 337 22.76 12.83 -2.12
CA ASN A 337 22.39 12.94 -0.70
C ASN A 337 20.91 12.70 -0.42
N TRP A 338 20.03 12.80 -1.43
CA TRP A 338 18.58 12.66 -1.26
C TRP A 338 18.06 11.30 -1.74
N PHE A 339 18.95 10.46 -2.28
CA PHE A 339 18.67 9.10 -2.71
C PHE A 339 19.88 8.20 -2.45
N ALA A 340 19.93 7.59 -1.27
CA ALA A 340 21.02 6.67 -0.90
C ALA A 340 20.93 5.32 -1.61
N ASN A 341 19.75 4.98 -2.14
CA ASN A 341 19.46 3.78 -2.91
C ASN A 341 19.80 2.48 -2.17
N GLU A 342 19.11 2.25 -1.06
CA GLU A 342 19.06 0.94 -0.39
C GLU A 342 18.07 -0.03 -1.07
N TRP A 343 17.92 -1.24 -0.52
CA TRP A 343 17.32 -2.40 -1.23
C TRP A 343 15.81 -2.29 -1.43
N ILE A 344 15.23 -1.26 -0.81
CA ILE A 344 13.82 -0.92 -0.83
C ILE A 344 13.58 0.49 -1.40
N ASP A 345 14.62 1.13 -1.92
CA ASP A 345 14.52 2.45 -2.50
C ASP A 345 14.03 2.37 -3.95
N LEU A 346 13.23 3.34 -4.36
CA LEU A 346 12.62 3.40 -5.68
C LEU A 346 12.79 4.78 -6.29
N GLY A 347 13.47 4.86 -7.44
CA GLY A 347 13.49 6.02 -8.30
C GLY A 347 12.82 5.70 -9.63
N ILE A 348 11.77 6.44 -9.99
CA ILE A 348 11.11 6.34 -11.31
C ILE A 348 11.06 7.73 -11.93
N ILE A 349 11.45 7.82 -13.19
CA ILE A 349 11.19 8.96 -14.06
C ILE A 349 10.30 8.52 -15.23
N GLY A 350 9.36 9.38 -15.60
CA GLY A 350 8.53 9.23 -16.79
C GLY A 350 8.62 10.49 -17.64
N ILE A 351 8.75 10.32 -18.96
CA ILE A 351 8.80 11.42 -19.92
C ILE A 351 7.76 11.20 -21.01
N ASN A 352 6.91 12.19 -21.24
CA ASN A 352 6.06 12.28 -22.41
C ASN A 352 6.61 13.37 -23.35
N HIS A 353 7.31 12.94 -24.40
CA HIS A 353 7.94 13.86 -25.36
C HIS A 353 6.91 14.65 -26.19
N LEU A 354 5.72 14.09 -26.43
CA LEU A 354 4.71 14.73 -27.27
C LEU A 354 4.05 15.91 -26.55
N GLU A 355 3.67 15.69 -25.29
CA GLU A 355 3.08 16.73 -24.44
C GLU A 355 4.13 17.55 -23.69
N LYS A 356 5.42 17.21 -23.84
CA LYS A 356 6.56 17.79 -23.11
C LYS A 356 6.36 17.78 -21.60
N LYS A 357 5.98 16.63 -21.05
CA LYS A 357 5.77 16.42 -19.61
C LYS A 357 6.79 15.49 -19.01
N TYR A 358 7.12 15.73 -17.75
CA TYR A 358 7.95 14.84 -16.95
C TYR A 358 7.28 14.53 -15.61
N ALA A 359 7.66 13.40 -15.02
CA ALA A 359 7.30 12.99 -13.68
C ALA A 359 8.44 12.21 -13.05
N VAL A 360 8.78 12.53 -11.81
CA VAL A 360 9.84 11.91 -11.01
C VAL A 360 9.24 11.60 -9.66
N ILE A 361 9.40 10.35 -9.22
CA ILE A 361 9.07 9.92 -7.87
C ILE A 361 10.24 9.15 -7.29
N VAL A 362 10.63 9.55 -6.08
CA VAL A 362 11.70 8.92 -5.31
C VAL A 362 11.20 8.64 -3.90
N ILE A 363 11.25 7.36 -3.56
CA ILE A 363 10.86 6.82 -2.25
C ILE A 363 12.10 6.16 -1.67
N SER A 364 12.54 6.62 -0.48
CA SER A 364 13.74 6.12 0.19
C SER A 364 13.64 6.26 1.71
N ASP A 365 14.07 5.21 2.40
CA ASP A 365 14.04 5.05 3.86
C ASP A 365 15.30 5.62 4.55
N THR A 366 16.28 6.11 3.80
CA THR A 366 17.52 6.61 4.41
C THR A 366 17.38 8.03 4.90
N ASP A 367 17.38 8.22 6.23
CA ASP A 367 17.43 9.49 6.96
C ASP A 367 18.41 10.52 6.37
#